data_AF-B9Z0K0-F1
#
_entry.id   AF-B9Z0K0-F1
#
_cell.length_a   1.000
_cell.length_b   1.000
_cell.length_c   1.000
_cell.angle_alpha   90.00
_cell.angle_beta   90.00
_cell.angle_gamma   90.00
#
_symmetry.space_group_name_H-M   'P 1'
#
loop_
_entity.id
_entity.type
_entity.pdbx_description
1 polymer ?
#
loop_
_entity_poly.entity_id
_entity_poly.type
_entity_poly.pdbx_seq_one_letter_code
_entity_poly.pdbx_strand_id
1 'polypeptide(L)'
;MIDYILRTIGRALARYLSKPLKSYAPVATIPPEKLVAILQPGDVLLVEGHSRLSMAIKYLTQSTWSHAAFYVGTCASQVTGTDTPMLIEVDVQIGVRLVPLSAYAHLHTRVCRPEKLMGAILSA
;
A
#
# COMPACT_ATOMS: atom_id res chain seq x y z
N MET A 1 31.01 13.42 -7.24
CA MET A 1 31.46 12.61 -6.09
C MET A 1 30.53 12.75 -4.89
N ILE A 2 30.20 13.97 -4.47
CA ILE A 2 29.24 14.25 -3.38
C ILE A 2 27.86 13.61 -3.63
N ASP A 3 27.32 13.72 -4.85
CA ASP A 3 26.00 13.13 -5.18
C ASP A 3 25.97 11.61 -5.04
N TYR A 4 27.08 10.94 -5.35
CA TYR A 4 27.18 9.50 -5.22
C TYR A 4 27.16 9.06 -3.75
N ILE A 5 27.89 9.79 -2.90
CA ILE A 5 27.93 9.56 -1.45
C ILE A 5 26.54 9.80 -0.83
N LEU A 6 25.90 10.93 -1.15
CA LEU A 6 24.56 11.27 -0.66
C LEU A 6 23.51 10.25 -1.10
N ARG A 7 23.55 9.78 -2.36
CA ARG A 7 22.65 8.72 -2.85
C ARG A 7 22.86 7.41 -2.11
N THR A 8 24.10 7.06 -1.78
CA THR A 8 24.41 5.81 -1.06
C THR A 8 23.89 5.87 0.37
N ILE A 9 24.09 6.99 1.06
CA ILE A 9 23.55 7.24 2.40
C ILE A 9 22.02 7.21 2.37
N GLY A 10 21.40 7.89 1.40
CA GLY A 10 19.95 7.89 1.24
C GLY A 10 19.36 6.49 1.06
N ARG A 11 19.98 5.64 0.23
CA ARG A 11 19.55 4.23 0.06
C ARG A 11 19.73 3.40 1.32
N ALA A 12 20.78 3.65 2.11
CA ALA A 12 20.98 2.97 3.38
C ALA A 12 19.90 3.36 4.39
N LEU A 13 19.59 4.66 4.47
CA LEU A 13 18.54 5.19 5.34
C LEU A 13 17.15 4.66 4.95
N ALA A 14 16.81 4.70 3.66
CA ALA A 14 15.56 4.14 3.15
C ALA A 14 15.41 2.66 3.54
N ARG A 15 16.43 1.84 3.32
CA ARG A 15 16.44 0.42 3.72
C ARG A 15 16.25 0.23 5.22
N TYR A 16 16.84 1.08 6.05
CA TYR A 16 16.69 0.99 7.50
C TYR A 16 15.27 1.37 7.96
N LEU A 17 14.73 2.46 7.43
CA LEU A 17 13.42 3.00 7.81
C LEU A 17 12.24 2.16 7.30
N SER A 18 12.38 1.54 6.13
CA SER A 18 11.35 0.65 5.55
C SER A 18 11.25 -0.71 6.25
N LYS A 19 12.23 -1.11 7.07
CA LYS A 19 12.18 -2.41 7.74
C LYS A 19 11.00 -2.48 8.73
N PRO A 20 10.18 -3.54 8.68
CA PRO A 20 9.18 -3.89 9.69
C PRO A 20 9.72 -3.87 11.12
N LEU A 21 8.92 -3.38 12.07
CA LEU A 21 9.18 -3.53 13.50
C LEU A 21 8.61 -4.86 13.98
N LYS A 22 9.46 -5.68 14.63
CA LYS A 22 9.07 -6.99 15.16
C LYS A 22 8.07 -6.91 16.32
N SER A 23 8.07 -5.80 17.04
CA SER A 23 7.27 -5.58 18.26
C SER A 23 5.87 -5.04 17.99
N TYR A 24 5.49 -4.82 16.73
CA TYR A 24 4.22 -4.21 16.37
C TYR A 24 3.61 -4.91 15.17
N ALA A 25 2.57 -5.72 15.40
CA ALA A 25 1.78 -6.36 14.37
C ALA A 25 0.35 -5.81 14.42
N PRO A 26 -0.03 -4.90 13.50
CA PRO A 26 -1.42 -4.53 13.32
C PRO A 26 -2.20 -5.80 13.00
N VAL A 27 -3.22 -6.11 13.79
CA VAL A 27 -4.09 -7.26 13.55
C VAL A 27 -5.21 -6.82 12.62
N ALA A 28 -5.45 -7.56 11.56
CA ALA A 28 -6.59 -7.33 10.68
C ALA A 28 -7.90 -7.34 11.49
N THR A 29 -8.71 -6.29 11.32
CA THR A 29 -10.05 -6.19 11.92
C THR A 29 -11.11 -6.95 11.12
N ILE A 30 -10.80 -7.34 9.88
CA ILE A 30 -11.67 -8.11 9.00
C ILE A 30 -10.92 -9.30 8.38
N PRO A 31 -11.61 -10.42 8.10
CA PRO A 31 -11.02 -11.51 7.34
C PRO A 31 -10.59 -11.05 5.94
N PRO A 32 -9.40 -11.48 5.44
CA PRO A 32 -8.91 -11.21 4.09
C PRO A 32 -9.95 -11.40 2.99
N GLU A 33 -10.76 -12.47 3.09
CA GLU A 33 -11.75 -12.85 2.08
C GLU A 33 -12.87 -11.81 1.99
N LYS A 34 -13.26 -11.21 3.13
CA LYS A 34 -14.25 -10.14 3.16
C LYS A 34 -13.71 -8.86 2.54
N LEU A 35 -12.42 -8.55 2.74
CA LEU A 35 -11.79 -7.38 2.12
C LEU A 35 -11.83 -7.47 0.59
N VAL A 36 -11.50 -8.65 0.03
CA VAL A 36 -11.55 -8.89 -1.41
C VAL A 36 -12.97 -8.70 -1.94
N ALA A 37 -13.98 -9.21 -1.23
CA ALA A 37 -15.37 -9.15 -1.68
C ALA A 37 -15.96 -7.73 -1.71
N ILE A 38 -15.44 -6.79 -0.91
CA ILE A 38 -15.97 -5.42 -0.84
C ILE A 38 -15.24 -4.42 -1.76
N LEU A 39 -14.00 -4.71 -2.14
CA LEU A 39 -13.16 -3.81 -2.92
C LEU A 39 -13.62 -3.71 -4.38
N GLN A 40 -13.62 -2.49 -4.90
CA GLN A 40 -13.96 -2.17 -6.30
C GLN A 40 -12.82 -1.40 -6.95
N PRO A 41 -12.45 -1.70 -8.22
CA PRO A 41 -11.44 -0.93 -8.94
C PRO A 41 -11.72 0.57 -8.82
N GLY A 42 -10.71 1.36 -8.43
CA GLY A 42 -10.86 2.77 -8.09
C GLY A 42 -10.86 3.07 -6.59
N ASP A 43 -11.05 2.07 -5.73
CA ASP A 43 -10.95 2.24 -4.28
C ASP A 43 -9.50 2.52 -3.84
N VAL A 44 -9.35 3.33 -2.80
CA VAL A 44 -8.08 3.54 -2.09
C VAL A 44 -8.10 2.74 -0.80
N LEU A 45 -7.13 1.85 -0.63
CA LEU A 45 -6.90 1.09 0.59
C LEU A 45 -5.92 1.85 1.48
N LEU A 46 -6.40 2.33 2.63
CA LEU A 46 -5.55 2.84 3.70
C LEU A 46 -5.07 1.67 4.56
N VAL A 47 -3.78 1.67 4.89
CA VAL A 47 -3.13 0.57 5.61
C VAL A 47 -2.39 1.13 6.82
N GLU A 48 -2.60 0.48 7.97
CA GLU A 48 -1.78 0.69 9.14
C GLU A 48 -0.45 -0.06 8.98
N GLY A 49 0.59 0.65 8.54
CA GLY A 49 1.92 0.10 8.40
C GLY A 49 2.64 -0.08 9.74
N HIS A 50 3.64 -0.96 9.73
CA HIS A 50 4.41 -1.34 10.92
C HIS A 50 5.93 -1.14 10.76
N SER A 51 6.37 -0.36 9.78
CA SER A 51 7.79 0.01 9.64
C SER A 51 8.17 1.19 10.56
N ARG A 52 9.47 1.48 10.70
CA ARG A 52 9.92 2.70 11.40
C ARG A 52 9.37 3.96 10.73
N LEU A 53 9.35 3.98 9.40
CA LEU A 53 8.75 5.06 8.65
C LEU A 53 7.24 5.19 8.94
N SER A 54 6.53 4.06 9.02
CA SER A 54 5.11 4.03 9.35
C SER A 54 4.85 4.64 10.73
N MET A 55 5.68 4.34 11.73
CA MET A 55 5.59 4.96 13.06
C MET A 55 5.76 6.47 13.00
N ALA A 56 6.76 6.95 12.25
CA ALA A 56 6.99 8.39 12.09
C ALA A 56 5.79 9.08 11.41
N ILE A 57 5.24 8.48 10.34
CA ILE A 57 4.04 9.01 9.67
C ILE A 57 2.86 9.08 10.63
N LYS A 58 2.56 8.00 11.36
CA LYS A 58 1.46 7.99 12.34
C LYS A 58 1.64 9.05 13.42
N TYR A 59 2.84 9.17 13.97
CA TYR A 59 3.16 10.15 14.99
C TYR A 59 3.01 11.59 14.48
N LEU A 60 3.54 11.89 13.29
CA LEU A 60 3.51 13.25 12.74
C LEU A 60 2.10 13.68 12.32
N THR A 61 1.32 12.75 11.75
CA THR A 61 -0.03 13.03 11.23
C THR A 61 -1.14 12.88 12.25
N GLN A 62 -0.83 12.33 13.44
CA GLN A 62 -1.83 11.96 14.45
C GLN A 62 -2.94 11.07 13.86
N SER A 63 -2.57 10.20 12.92
CA SER A 63 -3.47 9.28 12.22
C SER A 63 -2.95 7.85 12.32
N THR A 64 -3.86 6.88 12.35
CA THR A 64 -3.52 5.45 12.28
C THR A 64 -3.03 5.04 10.89
N TRP A 65 -3.40 5.78 9.84
CA TRP A 65 -3.11 5.43 8.45
C TRP A 65 -1.74 5.94 8.05
N SER A 66 -0.81 5.02 7.79
CA SER A 66 0.56 5.38 7.40
C SER A 66 0.90 5.09 5.95
N HIS A 67 0.02 4.37 5.25
CA HIS A 67 0.23 3.94 3.88
C HIS A 67 -1.11 3.92 3.13
N ALA A 68 -1.03 4.12 1.82
CA ALA A 68 -2.18 4.11 0.93
C ALA A 68 -1.82 3.37 -0.36
N ALA A 69 -2.77 2.59 -0.87
CA ALA A 69 -2.62 1.82 -2.10
C ALA A 69 -3.91 1.92 -2.92
N PHE A 70 -3.79 2.02 -4.24
CA PHE A 70 -4.91 2.18 -5.16
C PHE A 70 -5.28 0.83 -5.78
N TYR A 71 -6.53 0.41 -5.61
CA TYR A 71 -6.99 -0.90 -6.06
C TYR A 71 -7.40 -0.88 -7.54
N VAL A 72 -6.79 -1.78 -8.31
CA VAL A 72 -7.00 -1.91 -9.75
C VAL A 72 -7.70 -3.21 -10.14
N GLY A 73 -8.06 -4.05 -9.16
CA GLY A 73 -8.64 -5.37 -9.44
C GLY A 73 -7.69 -6.26 -10.22
N THR A 74 -8.24 -7.05 -11.14
CA THR A 74 -7.49 -7.98 -11.98
C THR A 74 -7.04 -7.36 -13.31
N CYS A 75 -7.25 -6.05 -13.54
CA CYS A 75 -6.90 -5.42 -14.82
C CYS A 75 -5.39 -5.46 -15.13
N ALA A 76 -4.56 -5.67 -14.11
CA ALA A 76 -3.13 -5.85 -14.25
C ALA A 76 -2.73 -7.27 -14.70
N SER A 77 -3.67 -8.16 -15.03
CA SER A 77 -3.38 -9.53 -15.46
C SER A 77 -2.57 -9.59 -16.74
N GLN A 78 -2.76 -8.65 -17.66
CA GLN A 78 -1.95 -8.54 -18.89
C GLN A 78 -0.47 -8.21 -18.60
N VAL A 79 -0.18 -7.53 -17.49
CA VAL A 79 1.18 -7.15 -17.09
C VAL A 79 1.81 -8.21 -16.19
N THR A 80 1.02 -8.82 -15.31
CA THR A 80 1.50 -9.75 -14.28
C THR A 80 1.43 -11.22 -14.70
N GLY A 81 0.65 -11.55 -15.73
CA GLY A 81 0.37 -12.91 -16.15
C GLY A 81 -0.57 -13.68 -15.21
N THR A 82 -1.19 -13.01 -14.23
CA THR A 82 -2.07 -13.65 -13.24
C THR A 82 -3.34 -12.82 -13.02
N ASP A 83 -4.49 -13.47 -12.82
CA ASP A 83 -5.74 -12.80 -12.40
C ASP A 83 -5.78 -12.52 -10.88
N THR A 84 -4.62 -12.19 -10.30
CA THR A 84 -4.53 -11.83 -8.90
C THR A 84 -5.06 -10.40 -8.72
N PRO A 85 -5.90 -10.10 -7.71
CA PRO A 85 -6.25 -8.73 -7.38
C PRO A 85 -5.03 -7.90 -6.98
N MET A 86 -4.79 -6.80 -7.69
CA MET A 86 -3.60 -5.96 -7.53
C MET A 86 -3.91 -4.57 -6.96
N LEU A 87 -2.89 -3.99 -6.33
CA LEU A 87 -2.83 -2.63 -5.85
C LEU A 87 -1.64 -1.91 -6.52
N ILE A 88 -1.81 -0.61 -6.79
CA ILE A 88 -0.71 0.31 -7.12
C ILE A 88 -0.33 1.07 -5.86
N GLU A 89 0.96 1.14 -5.56
CA GLU A 89 1.47 1.88 -4.40
C GLU A 89 2.83 2.50 -4.65
N VAL A 90 3.31 3.28 -3.69
CA VAL A 90 4.65 3.87 -3.69
C VAL A 90 5.47 3.29 -2.55
N ASP A 91 6.57 2.62 -2.90
CA ASP A 91 7.60 2.17 -1.96
C ASP A 91 8.80 3.13 -1.98
N VAL A 92 9.37 3.40 -0.81
CA VAL A 92 10.48 4.37 -0.66
C VAL A 92 11.77 3.92 -1.35
N GLN A 93 11.98 2.61 -1.53
CA GLN A 93 13.19 2.07 -2.15
C GLN A 93 13.05 1.89 -3.66
N ILE A 94 11.88 1.42 -4.11
CA ILE A 94 11.68 1.05 -5.52
C ILE A 94 10.70 1.94 -6.29
N GLY A 95 10.03 2.88 -5.62
CA GLY A 95 9.09 3.81 -6.24
C GLY A 95 7.71 3.18 -6.47
N VAL A 96 7.05 3.58 -7.56
CA VAL A 96 5.71 3.10 -7.92
C VAL A 96 5.79 1.62 -8.32
N ARG A 97 4.97 0.78 -7.71
CA ARG A 97 4.93 -0.66 -8.00
C ARG A 97 3.52 -1.23 -7.94
N LEU A 98 3.35 -2.38 -8.59
CA LEU A 98 2.22 -3.26 -8.39
C LEU A 98 2.51 -4.23 -7.23
N VAL A 99 1.53 -4.44 -6.36
CA VAL A 99 1.60 -5.37 -5.23
C VAL A 99 0.29 -6.17 -5.14
N PRO A 100 0.32 -7.48 -4.86
CA PRO A 100 -0.92 -8.23 -4.67
C PRO A 100 -1.65 -7.77 -3.42
N LEU A 101 -2.99 -7.78 -3.45
CA LEU A 101 -3.83 -7.41 -2.30
C LEU A 101 -3.52 -8.22 -1.03
N SER A 102 -3.10 -9.49 -1.21
CA SER A 102 -2.69 -10.38 -0.11
C SER A 102 -1.54 -9.84 0.74
N ALA A 103 -0.72 -8.93 0.20
CA ALA A 103 0.37 -8.28 0.93
C ALA A 103 -0.12 -7.45 2.14
N TYR A 104 -1.37 -6.98 2.12
CA TYR A 104 -1.95 -6.15 3.18
C TYR A 104 -3.18 -6.74 3.84
N ALA A 105 -3.69 -7.87 3.35
CA ALA A 105 -4.95 -8.43 3.84
C ALA A 105 -4.91 -8.85 5.32
N HIS A 106 -3.72 -9.04 5.89
CA HIS A 106 -3.51 -9.40 7.29
C HIS A 106 -3.23 -8.18 8.20
N LEU A 107 -3.21 -6.97 7.65
CA LEU A 107 -3.03 -5.73 8.40
C LEU A 107 -4.37 -5.04 8.64
N HIS A 108 -4.37 -4.06 9.54
CA HIS A 108 -5.52 -3.20 9.75
C HIS A 108 -5.67 -2.25 8.55
N THR A 109 -6.84 -2.32 7.89
CA THR A 109 -7.13 -1.60 6.65
C THR A 109 -8.44 -0.82 6.71
N ARG A 110 -8.53 0.28 5.95
CA ARG A 110 -9.77 1.00 5.67
C ARG A 110 -9.93 1.25 4.17
N VAL A 111 -11.12 0.98 3.65
CA VAL A 111 -11.47 1.24 2.25
C VAL A 111 -12.03 2.67 2.13
N CYS A 112 -11.47 3.43 1.19
CA CYS A 112 -11.94 4.74 0.79
C CYS A 112 -12.45 4.67 -0.65
N ARG A 113 -13.77 4.83 -0.83
CA ARG A 113 -14.41 4.79 -2.13
C ARG A 113 -14.67 6.21 -2.65
N PRO A 114 -14.23 6.55 -3.87
CA PRO A 114 -14.56 7.83 -4.47
C PRO A 114 -16.03 7.87 -4.91
N GLU A 115 -16.82 8.81 -4.40
CA GLU A 115 -18.26 8.89 -4.68
C GLU A 115 -18.59 9.23 -6.14
N LYS A 116 -17.74 10.04 -6.80
CA LYS A 116 -18.01 10.57 -8.15
C LYS A 116 -17.38 9.76 -9.30
N LEU A 117 -16.70 8.65 -9.00
CA LEU A 117 -16.00 7.84 -10.00
C LEU A 117 -16.85 6.69 -10.56
N MET A 118 -18.00 6.42 -9.94
CA MET A 118 -18.92 5.33 -10.32
C MET A 118 -19.50 5.45 -11.74
N GLY A 119 -19.40 6.62 -12.40
CA GLY A 119 -19.90 6.83 -13.75
C GLY A 119 -18.91 6.59 -14.90
N ALA A 120 -17.60 6.46 -14.63
CA ALA A 120 -16.57 6.51 -15.67
C ALA A 120 -15.91 5.16 -16.01
N ILE A 121 -15.97 4.17 -15.12
CA ILE A 121 -15.28 2.88 -15.29
C ILE A 121 -16.14 1.86 -16.07
N LEU A 122 -17.46 2.05 -16.16
CA LEU A 122 -18.36 1.13 -16.88
C LEU A 122 -18.41 1.37 -18.40
N SER A 123 -17.63 2.32 -18.93
CA SER A 123 -17.66 2.75 -20.33
C SER A 123 -16.32 2.63 -21.08
N ALA A 124 -15.34 1.93 -20.51
CA ALA A 124 -14.03 1.70 -21.14
C ALA A 124 -13.80 0.20 -21.41
#